data_AF-A0A067DZ24-F1
#
_entry.id   AF-A0A067DZ24-F1
#
_cell.length_a   1.000
_cell.length_b   1.000
_cell.length_c   1.000
_cell.angle_alpha   90.00
_cell.angle_beta   90.00
_cell.angle_gamma   90.00
#
_symmetry.space_group_name_H-M   'P 1'
#
loop_
_entity.id
_entity.type
_entity.pdbx_description
1 polymer ?
#
loop_
_entity_poly.entity_id
_entity_poly.type
_entity_poly.pdbx_seq_one_letter_code
_entity_poly.pdbx_strand_id
1 'polypeptide(L)'
;MSRLSIRPRPLDIHKKLPIVKSFKDFEDDNNDTNPPTSSIAANSTPSATTTRNSHLLRLNSSSFDHDSQEVHQVPSKKSASEIPTPQFVVVDTYERDYSQTFDQPTSYLRARGARAELGDFVEYDLDNEDEDWLDEFNRDQKLLPPEKFETLMFKLEVLDHKARERAGLITPTLGSPIPILLQLGVAIEALKDQTTVGYAVFQSVYHYWKEKRERWQKPILRRLQPPPPVNDTNPYNVFRPREKAHRLHTRRMQRRENNVQSFEKLRQVRRNLDQAKSILEALIKRRKKERGHGGGS
;
A
#
# COMPACT_ATOMS: atom_id res chain seq x y z
N MET A 1 70.37 12.81 -18.12
CA MET A 1 68.98 13.29 -18.12
C MET A 1 68.24 12.65 -19.30
N SER A 2 67.47 11.59 -19.05
CA SER A 2 66.69 10.89 -20.07
C SER A 2 65.38 11.63 -20.31
N ARG A 3 65.19 12.18 -21.52
CA ARG A 3 63.93 12.82 -21.93
C ARG A 3 62.84 11.75 -22.03
N LEU A 4 61.78 11.89 -21.23
CA LEU A 4 60.56 11.09 -21.35
C LEU A 4 59.99 11.31 -22.76
N SER A 5 60.01 10.25 -23.58
CA SER A 5 59.35 10.19 -24.88
C SER A 5 57.85 10.13 -24.65
N ILE A 6 57.21 11.29 -24.52
CA ILE A 6 55.75 11.37 -24.56
C ILE A 6 55.38 11.23 -26.04
N ARG A 7 55.08 10.00 -26.47
CA ARG A 7 54.42 9.81 -27.77
C ARG A 7 53.00 10.37 -27.64
N PRO A 8 52.61 11.38 -28.45
CA PRO A 8 51.24 11.87 -28.42
C PRO A 8 50.31 10.69 -28.74
N ARG A 9 49.38 10.38 -27.83
CA ARG A 9 48.34 9.40 -28.10
C ARG A 9 47.39 10.01 -29.14
N PRO A 10 47.08 9.30 -30.24
CA PRO A 10 46.14 9.81 -31.22
C PRO A 10 44.80 10.06 -30.53
N LEU A 11 44.34 11.31 -30.58
CA LEU A 11 43.03 11.71 -30.09
C LEU A 11 42.00 11.29 -31.13
N ASP A 12 41.21 10.27 -30.81
CA ASP A 12 40.05 9.91 -31.63
C ASP A 12 38.90 10.88 -31.30
N ILE A 13 38.72 11.88 -32.16
CA ILE A 13 37.63 12.86 -32.09
C ILE A 13 36.24 12.22 -32.25
N HIS A 14 36.15 10.97 -32.69
CA HIS A 14 34.90 10.23 -32.82
C HIS A 14 34.62 9.30 -31.63
N LYS A 15 35.51 9.27 -30.63
CA LYS A 15 35.28 8.51 -29.41
C LYS A 15 34.06 9.07 -28.67
N LYS A 16 33.02 8.24 -28.55
CA LYS A 16 31.81 8.60 -27.78
C LYS A 16 32.17 8.80 -26.32
N LEU A 17 31.65 9.87 -25.73
CA LEU A 17 31.84 10.17 -24.31
C LEU A 17 31.04 9.17 -23.45
N PRO A 18 31.57 8.76 -22.30
CA PRO A 18 30.80 8.00 -21.33
C PRO A 18 29.63 8.87 -20.82
N ILE A 19 28.44 8.28 -20.76
CA ILE A 19 27.26 8.94 -20.22
C ILE A 19 27.20 8.60 -18.74
N VAL A 20 27.44 9.59 -17.90
CA VAL A 20 27.26 9.46 -16.45
C VAL A 20 25.79 9.68 -16.13
N LYS A 21 25.14 8.70 -15.50
CA LYS A 21 23.72 8.75 -15.12
C LYS A 21 23.54 9.14 -13.66
N SER A 22 24.55 8.94 -12.81
CA SER A 22 24.52 9.31 -11.39
C SER A 22 25.90 9.74 -10.86
N PHE A 23 25.94 10.50 -9.75
CA PHE A 23 27.19 10.84 -9.07
C PHE A 23 27.98 9.60 -8.61
N LYS A 24 27.32 8.46 -8.42
CA LYS A 24 27.97 7.19 -8.08
C LYS A 24 28.80 6.64 -9.24
N ASP A 25 28.39 6.91 -10.47
CA ASP A 25 29.12 6.47 -11.67
C ASP A 25 30.44 7.25 -11.86
N PHE A 26 30.64 8.37 -11.14
CA PHE A 26 31.91 9.10 -11.12
C PHE A 26 32.94 8.49 -10.16
N GLU A 27 32.49 7.79 -9.11
CA GLU A 27 33.36 7.22 -8.08
C GLU A 27 34.04 5.93 -8.56
N ASP A 28 33.36 5.14 -9.39
CA ASP A 28 33.86 3.84 -9.88
C ASP A 28 35.04 3.97 -10.88
N ASP A 29 35.19 5.11 -11.57
CA ASP A 29 36.24 5.31 -12.60
C ASP A 29 37.61 5.73 -12.00
N ASN A 30 37.68 6.08 -10.71
CA ASN A 30 38.91 6.58 -10.08
C ASN A 30 39.87 5.49 -9.58
N ASN A 31 39.51 4.20 -9.69
CA ASN A 31 40.29 3.10 -9.09
C ASN A 31 41.21 2.33 -10.07
N ASP A 32 41.14 2.60 -11.38
CA ASP A 32 41.87 1.81 -12.40
C ASP A 32 43.29 2.32 -12.73
N THR A 33 43.87 3.24 -11.94
CA THR A 33 45.17 3.86 -12.28
C THR A 33 46.36 3.44 -11.40
N ASN A 34 46.25 2.48 -10.47
CA ASN A 34 47.39 2.06 -9.65
C ASN A 34 47.72 0.55 -9.79
N PRO A 35 48.98 0.17 -10.15
CA PRO A 35 49.42 -1.22 -10.15
C PRO A 35 49.65 -1.71 -8.70
N PRO A 36 49.32 -2.97 -8.35
CA PRO A 36 49.41 -3.45 -6.98
C PRO A 36 50.85 -3.88 -6.64
N THR A 37 51.49 -3.16 -5.72
CA THR A 37 52.64 -3.66 -4.96
C THR A 37 52.18 -4.20 -3.61
N SER A 38 52.62 -5.42 -3.33
CA SER A 38 52.33 -6.31 -2.21
C SER A 38 52.77 -5.81 -0.82
N SER A 39 51.91 -5.98 0.19
CA SER A 39 52.23 -6.63 1.48
C SER A 39 51.02 -6.69 2.44
N ILE A 40 50.46 -7.91 2.65
CA ILE A 40 50.14 -8.62 3.93
C ILE A 40 49.68 -7.73 5.12
N ALA A 41 48.57 -7.87 5.85
CA ALA A 41 47.62 -8.96 6.11
C ALA A 41 46.33 -8.45 6.81
N ALA A 42 45.33 -9.35 6.84
CA ALA A 42 44.29 -9.55 7.85
C ALA A 42 42.91 -8.87 7.69
N ASN A 43 41.95 -9.73 7.36
CA ASN A 43 40.56 -9.79 7.82
C ASN A 43 39.55 -8.76 7.30
N SER A 44 38.89 -9.10 6.18
CA SER A 44 37.43 -9.24 6.09
C SER A 44 37.03 -9.48 4.63
N THR A 45 36.32 -10.57 4.40
CA THR A 45 35.73 -10.91 3.09
C THR A 45 34.56 -9.95 2.83
N PRO A 46 34.52 -9.29 1.66
CA PRO A 46 33.38 -9.52 0.78
C PRO A 46 33.84 -9.89 -0.63
N SER A 47 33.26 -10.97 -1.12
CA SER A 47 33.49 -11.52 -2.45
C SER A 47 33.12 -10.49 -3.51
N ALA A 48 34.12 -9.98 -4.21
CA ALA A 48 33.97 -9.33 -5.50
C ALA A 48 33.42 -10.37 -6.50
N THR A 49 32.29 -10.06 -7.13
CA THR A 49 32.00 -10.47 -8.50
C THR A 49 31.03 -9.49 -9.13
N THR A 50 31.61 -8.40 -9.62
CA THR A 50 31.08 -7.63 -10.74
C THR A 50 31.03 -8.53 -11.99
N THR A 51 30.01 -8.32 -12.81
CA THR A 51 29.80 -8.87 -14.16
C THR A 51 29.19 -10.27 -14.27
N ARG A 52 27.86 -10.36 -14.16
CA ARG A 52 27.10 -11.43 -14.88
C ARG A 52 25.64 -11.15 -15.25
N ASN A 53 25.19 -9.89 -15.31
CA ASN A 53 23.82 -9.58 -15.75
C ASN A 53 23.65 -9.32 -17.26
N SER A 54 24.71 -9.49 -18.07
CA SER A 54 24.61 -9.44 -19.54
C SER A 54 24.28 -10.79 -20.20
N HIS A 55 24.08 -11.87 -19.43
CA HIS A 55 23.88 -13.22 -19.99
C HIS A 55 22.42 -13.72 -19.97
N LEU A 56 21.47 -12.96 -19.42
CA LEU A 56 20.06 -13.36 -19.34
C LEU A 56 19.19 -12.96 -20.56
N LEU A 57 19.76 -12.28 -21.56
CA LEU A 57 19.08 -11.97 -22.84
C LEU A 57 19.40 -12.95 -23.98
N ARG A 58 20.04 -14.09 -23.69
CA ARG A 58 20.40 -15.12 -24.70
C ARG A 58 19.66 -16.44 -24.53
N LEU A 59 18.43 -16.41 -24.05
CA LEU A 59 17.49 -17.54 -24.04
C LEU A 59 16.24 -17.18 -24.85
N ASN A 60 16.40 -16.91 -26.14
CA ASN A 60 15.27 -16.98 -27.09
C ASN A 60 15.71 -17.17 -28.55
N SER A 61 16.73 -18.02 -28.79
CA SER A 61 17.10 -18.42 -30.16
C SER A 61 17.79 -19.79 -30.13
N SER A 62 17.03 -20.86 -29.90
CA SER A 62 17.46 -22.23 -30.23
C SER A 62 16.26 -23.15 -30.39
N SER A 63 15.59 -23.07 -31.53
CA SER A 63 14.88 -24.22 -32.10
C SER A 63 14.64 -23.97 -33.58
N PHE A 64 15.10 -24.94 -34.39
CA PHE A 64 14.93 -25.14 -35.84
C PHE A 64 16.13 -24.77 -36.73
N ASP A 65 17.02 -25.76 -36.85
CA ASP A 65 17.80 -26.03 -38.06
C ASP A 65 16.86 -26.38 -39.22
N HIS A 66 16.90 -25.61 -40.30
CA HIS A 66 16.88 -26.18 -41.66
C HIS A 66 17.45 -25.18 -42.68
N ASP A 67 18.63 -25.53 -43.19
CA ASP A 67 19.08 -25.47 -44.58
C ASP A 67 18.52 -24.36 -45.50
N SER A 68 19.40 -23.44 -45.94
CA SER A 68 19.48 -22.89 -47.31
C SER A 68 20.39 -21.66 -47.36
N GLN A 69 21.42 -21.76 -48.19
CA GLN A 69 22.44 -20.75 -48.45
C GLN A 69 21.92 -19.74 -49.48
N GLU A 70 21.54 -18.53 -49.06
CA GLU A 70 21.42 -17.38 -49.97
C GLU A 70 21.88 -16.08 -49.31
N VAL A 71 22.81 -15.42 -49.99
CA VAL A 71 23.42 -14.14 -49.64
C VAL A 71 22.37 -13.03 -49.82
N HIS A 72 21.79 -12.55 -48.72
CA HIS A 72 20.95 -11.35 -48.72
C HIS A 72 21.53 -10.26 -47.81
N GLN A 73 21.49 -9.06 -48.37
CA GLN A 73 22.09 -7.80 -47.92
C GLN A 73 21.83 -7.50 -46.43
N VAL A 74 22.85 -7.00 -45.74
CA VAL A 74 22.79 -6.57 -44.33
C VAL A 74 21.67 -5.54 -44.17
N PRO A 75 20.55 -5.87 -43.48
CA PRO A 75 19.56 -4.86 -43.15
C PRO A 75 20.22 -3.93 -42.14
N SER A 76 20.26 -2.63 -42.46
CA SER A 76 20.63 -1.58 -41.51
C SER A 76 19.84 -1.80 -40.22
N LYS A 77 20.50 -2.32 -39.18
CA LYS A 77 19.90 -2.54 -37.87
C LYS A 77 19.47 -1.16 -37.37
N LYS A 78 18.17 -0.87 -37.47
CA LYS A 78 17.53 0.25 -36.78
C LYS A 78 18.01 0.17 -35.34
N SER A 79 18.67 1.22 -34.85
CA SER A 79 19.07 1.34 -33.45
C SER A 79 17.84 1.04 -32.61
N ALA A 80 17.82 -0.12 -31.95
CA ALA A 80 16.73 -0.45 -31.04
C ALA A 80 16.67 0.67 -30.01
N SER A 81 15.52 1.33 -29.89
CA SER A 81 15.34 2.39 -28.90
C SER A 81 15.69 1.83 -27.53
N GLU A 82 16.66 2.43 -26.85
CA GLU A 82 17.09 2.02 -25.51
C GLU A 82 15.90 2.21 -24.56
N ILE A 83 15.37 1.11 -24.02
CA ILE A 83 14.27 1.16 -23.07
C ILE A 83 14.85 1.56 -21.70
N PRO A 84 14.43 2.69 -21.10
CA PRO A 84 14.95 3.10 -19.80
C PRO A 84 14.59 2.07 -18.74
N THR A 85 15.59 1.63 -17.97
CA THR A 85 15.41 0.75 -16.81
C THR A 85 15.31 1.61 -15.55
N PRO A 86 14.24 1.47 -14.74
CA PRO A 86 14.13 2.23 -13.50
C PRO A 86 15.22 1.81 -12.52
N GLN A 87 15.77 2.79 -11.80
CA GLN A 87 16.70 2.55 -10.71
C GLN A 87 15.94 2.14 -9.44
N PHE A 88 16.55 1.32 -8.60
CA PHE A 88 16.03 0.96 -7.28
C PHE A 88 16.99 1.43 -6.19
N VAL A 89 16.44 1.66 -5.00
CA VAL A 89 17.18 2.07 -3.81
C VAL A 89 16.95 1.03 -2.72
N VAL A 90 18.02 0.65 -2.03
CA VAL A 90 17.94 -0.23 -0.84
C VAL A 90 17.57 0.63 0.36
N VAL A 91 16.58 0.20 1.14
CA VAL A 91 16.11 0.91 2.33
C VAL A 91 16.72 0.26 3.56
N ASP A 92 17.57 1.00 4.28
CA ASP A 92 18.32 0.48 5.43
C ASP A 92 17.41 0.02 6.58
N THR A 93 16.22 0.62 6.72
CA THR A 93 15.26 0.29 7.79
C THR A 93 14.37 -0.90 7.47
N TYR A 94 14.46 -1.48 6.27
CA TYR A 94 13.53 -2.51 5.79
C TYR A 94 13.38 -3.69 6.76
N GLU A 95 14.50 -4.27 7.22
CA GLU A 95 14.49 -5.43 8.13
C GLU A 95 13.96 -5.10 9.54
N ARG A 96 14.01 -3.83 9.94
CA ARG A 96 13.42 -3.35 11.20
C ARG A 96 11.92 -3.13 11.06
N ASP A 97 11.51 -2.55 9.94
CA ASP A 97 10.13 -2.13 9.71
C ASP A 97 9.23 -3.32 9.27
N TYR A 98 9.82 -4.35 8.64
CA TYR A 98 9.11 -5.55 8.18
C TYR A 98 9.67 -6.83 8.81
N SER A 99 8.98 -7.34 9.83
CA SER A 99 9.34 -8.61 10.47
C SER A 99 8.86 -9.83 9.67
N GLN A 100 9.71 -10.86 9.57
CA GLN A 100 9.42 -12.12 8.87
C GLN A 100 8.59 -13.08 9.75
N THR A 101 7.31 -12.77 9.95
CA THR A 101 6.40 -13.54 10.82
C THR A 101 5.53 -14.57 10.09
N PHE A 102 5.67 -14.67 8.76
CA PHE A 102 4.81 -15.53 7.94
C PHE A 102 5.32 -16.98 7.88
N ASP A 103 4.54 -17.90 8.44
CA ASP A 103 4.76 -19.34 8.30
C ASP A 103 4.05 -19.88 7.06
N GLN A 104 4.81 -20.38 6.08
CA GLN A 104 4.24 -20.90 4.84
C GLN A 104 3.43 -22.19 5.11
N PRO A 105 2.12 -22.23 4.80
CA PRO A 105 1.34 -23.44 4.94
C PRO A 105 1.67 -24.44 3.83
N THR A 106 1.41 -25.73 4.10
CA THR A 106 1.62 -26.82 3.13
C THR A 106 0.65 -26.80 1.95
N SER A 107 -0.41 -25.98 2.02
CA SER A 107 -1.43 -25.83 0.98
C SER A 107 -1.48 -24.40 0.45
N TYR A 108 -1.99 -24.21 -0.78
CA TYR A 108 -2.18 -22.88 -1.34
C TYR A 108 -3.09 -21.99 -0.48
N LEU A 109 -2.73 -20.70 -0.42
CA LEU A 109 -3.46 -19.69 0.33
C LEU A 109 -4.88 -19.53 -0.23
N ARG A 110 -5.86 -19.74 0.63
CA ARG A 110 -7.27 -19.43 0.36
C ARG A 110 -7.65 -18.17 1.12
N ALA A 111 -7.15 -17.03 0.64
CA ALA A 111 -7.43 -15.74 1.26
C ALA A 111 -8.85 -15.26 0.96
N ARG A 112 -9.52 -14.68 1.96
CA ARG A 112 -10.64 -13.76 1.72
C ARG A 112 -10.05 -12.39 1.35
N GLY A 113 -10.82 -11.56 0.63
CA GLY A 113 -10.37 -10.21 0.28
C GLY A 113 -9.97 -9.41 1.52
N ALA A 114 -8.91 -8.60 1.40
CA ALA A 114 -8.20 -7.89 2.48
C ALA A 114 -9.05 -6.92 3.33
N ARG A 115 -10.35 -6.77 3.05
CA ARG A 115 -11.27 -5.84 3.73
C ARG A 115 -12.45 -6.53 4.41
N ALA A 116 -12.37 -7.84 4.62
CA ALA A 116 -13.39 -8.62 5.34
C ALA A 116 -13.10 -8.74 6.85
N GLU A 117 -12.19 -7.92 7.39
CA GLU A 117 -11.89 -7.83 8.82
C GLU A 117 -13.11 -7.22 9.53
N LEU A 118 -13.86 -8.07 10.25
CA LEU A 118 -14.99 -7.67 11.07
C LEU A 118 -14.49 -6.85 12.27
N GLY A 119 -14.85 -5.56 12.31
CA GLY A 119 -15.11 -4.83 13.56
C GLY A 119 -13.94 -4.14 14.27
N ASP A 120 -12.72 -4.70 14.23
CA ASP A 120 -11.61 -4.22 15.07
C ASP A 120 -10.48 -3.50 14.30
N PHE A 121 -10.55 -3.45 12.98
CA PHE A 121 -9.56 -2.75 12.17
C PHE A 121 -9.75 -1.24 12.27
N VAL A 122 -8.70 -0.55 12.74
CA VAL A 122 -8.61 0.90 12.77
C VAL A 122 -7.89 1.35 11.49
N GLU A 123 -8.60 2.10 10.62
CA GLU A 123 -8.05 2.59 9.33
C GLU A 123 -7.26 3.90 9.49
N TYR A 124 -7.29 4.52 10.67
CA TYR A 124 -6.69 5.82 10.92
C TYR A 124 -5.28 5.62 11.47
N ASP A 125 -4.28 6.18 10.78
CA ASP A 125 -2.91 6.30 11.25
C ASP A 125 -2.65 7.75 11.64
N LEU A 126 -1.90 7.99 12.72
CA LEU A 126 -1.54 9.34 13.16
C LEU A 126 -0.63 10.02 12.12
N ASP A 127 -0.93 11.27 11.78
CA ASP A 127 -0.02 12.13 11.03
C ASP A 127 0.91 12.93 11.96
N ASN A 128 1.84 13.69 11.39
CA ASN A 128 2.79 14.49 12.17
C ASN A 128 2.09 15.49 13.12
N GLU A 129 0.97 16.08 12.70
CA GLU A 129 0.21 17.01 13.54
C GLU A 129 -0.48 16.29 14.71
N ASP A 130 -0.95 15.07 14.47
CA ASP A 130 -1.53 14.19 15.48
C ASP A 130 -0.47 13.77 16.51
N GLU A 131 0.73 13.40 16.06
CA GLU A 131 1.87 13.02 16.93
C GLU A 131 2.34 14.19 17.80
N ASP A 132 2.55 15.38 17.21
CA ASP A 132 2.95 16.59 17.94
C ASP A 132 1.93 16.95 19.03
N TRP A 133 0.63 16.88 18.71
CA TRP A 133 -0.45 17.12 19.67
C TRP A 133 -0.47 16.07 20.78
N LEU A 134 -0.29 14.79 20.44
CA LEU A 134 -0.31 13.69 21.40
C LEU A 134 0.86 13.78 22.38
N ASP A 135 2.04 14.15 21.91
CA ASP A 135 3.24 14.35 22.73
C ASP A 135 3.07 15.54 23.69
N GLU A 136 2.46 16.64 23.24
CA GLU A 136 2.11 17.75 24.10
C GLU A 136 1.05 17.37 25.14
N PHE A 137 0.01 16.66 24.73
CA PHE A 137 -1.08 16.23 25.61
C PHE A 137 -0.60 15.26 26.70
N ASN A 138 0.35 14.39 26.37
CA ASN A 138 0.91 13.40 27.31
C ASN A 138 2.15 13.88 28.08
N ARG A 139 2.54 15.16 27.95
CA ARG A 139 3.78 15.71 28.52
C ARG A 139 3.89 15.49 30.03
N ASP A 140 2.80 15.76 30.75
CA ASP A 140 2.77 15.66 32.21
C ASP A 140 2.38 14.26 32.69
N GLN A 141 1.45 13.61 31.99
CA GLN A 141 0.99 12.25 32.27
C GLN A 141 0.65 11.54 30.96
N LYS A 142 1.10 10.29 30.81
CA LYS A 142 0.74 9.42 29.67
C LYS A 142 -0.69 8.92 29.81
N LEU A 143 -1.66 9.80 29.55
CA LEU A 143 -3.08 9.55 29.70
C LEU A 143 -3.68 8.82 28.48
N LEU A 144 -3.10 9.02 27.30
CA LEU A 144 -3.64 8.51 26.04
C LEU A 144 -2.55 7.81 25.21
N PRO A 145 -2.57 6.48 25.04
CA PRO A 145 -1.65 5.80 24.15
C PRO A 145 -2.04 6.03 22.66
N PRO A 146 -1.08 5.99 21.72
CA PRO A 146 -1.30 6.27 20.30
C PRO A 146 -2.42 5.43 19.67
N GLU A 147 -2.46 4.13 19.95
CA GLU A 147 -3.43 3.21 19.35
C GLU A 147 -4.87 3.53 19.78
N LYS A 148 -5.03 4.05 21.01
CA LYS A 148 -6.34 4.51 21.50
C LYS A 148 -6.73 5.83 20.86
N PHE A 149 -5.76 6.72 20.60
CA PHE A 149 -6.01 7.96 19.88
C PHE A 149 -6.47 7.70 18.44
N GLU A 150 -5.77 6.83 17.71
CA GLU A 150 -6.17 6.36 16.37
C GLU A 150 -7.58 5.77 16.37
N THR A 151 -7.87 4.89 17.34
CA THR A 151 -9.19 4.28 17.50
C THR A 151 -10.28 5.34 17.69
N LEU A 152 -10.02 6.37 18.50
CA LEU A 152 -10.95 7.45 18.75
C LEU A 152 -11.17 8.30 17.49
N MET A 153 -10.11 8.73 16.83
CA MET A 153 -10.16 9.50 15.58
C MET A 153 -10.96 8.76 14.50
N PHE A 154 -10.66 7.47 14.31
CA PHE A 154 -11.38 6.61 13.37
C PHE A 154 -12.88 6.53 13.69
N LYS A 155 -13.23 6.27 14.95
CA LYS A 155 -14.63 6.11 15.36
C LYS A 155 -15.42 7.41 15.26
N LEU A 156 -14.82 8.55 15.63
CA LEU A 156 -15.45 9.87 15.48
C LEU A 156 -15.79 10.14 14.02
N GLU A 157 -14.85 9.87 13.11
CA GLU A 157 -15.07 10.07 11.67
C GLU A 157 -16.18 9.16 11.11
N VAL A 158 -16.20 7.88 11.52
CA VAL A 158 -17.26 6.94 11.13
C VAL A 158 -18.63 7.35 11.69
N LEU A 159 -18.68 7.84 12.93
CA LEU A 159 -19.94 8.31 13.55
C LEU A 159 -20.48 9.56 12.88
N ASP A 160 -19.61 10.54 12.58
CA ASP A 160 -20.00 11.73 11.83
C ASP A 160 -20.51 11.37 10.43
N HIS A 161 -19.83 10.46 9.73
CA HIS A 161 -20.31 9.97 8.45
C HIS A 161 -21.69 9.32 8.55
N LYS A 162 -21.93 8.46 9.54
CA LYS A 162 -23.26 7.87 9.78
C LYS A 162 -24.31 8.91 10.16
N ALA A 163 -23.94 9.99 10.82
CA ALA A 163 -24.86 11.10 11.12
C ALA A 163 -25.24 11.84 9.83
N ARG A 164 -24.28 12.11 8.94
CA ARG A 164 -24.50 12.73 7.63
C ARG A 164 -25.38 11.88 6.71
N GLU A 165 -25.12 10.57 6.64
CA GLU A 165 -25.95 9.63 5.87
C GLU A 165 -27.40 9.63 6.37
N ARG A 166 -27.60 9.59 7.70
CA ARG A 166 -28.95 9.64 8.30
C ARG A 166 -29.67 10.96 8.07
N ALA A 167 -28.93 12.07 8.00
CA ALA A 167 -29.48 13.39 7.68
C ALA A 167 -29.77 13.58 6.18
N GLY A 168 -29.47 12.58 5.33
CA GLY A 168 -29.63 12.68 3.88
C GLY A 168 -28.61 13.62 3.21
N LEU A 169 -27.53 13.99 3.93
CA LEU A 169 -26.45 14.83 3.40
C LEU A 169 -25.51 13.99 2.52
N ILE A 170 -25.98 13.69 1.30
CA ILE A 170 -25.15 13.06 0.27
C ILE A 170 -24.42 14.18 -0.46
N THR A 171 -23.21 14.55 -0.01
CA THR A 171 -22.37 15.50 -0.75
C THR A 171 -21.97 14.85 -2.09
N PRO A 172 -22.43 15.35 -3.24
CA PRO A 172 -22.37 14.59 -4.48
C PRO A 172 -20.99 14.60 -5.15
N THR A 173 -20.11 15.55 -4.79
CA THR A 173 -18.85 15.78 -5.51
C THR A 173 -17.73 16.27 -4.60
N LEU A 174 -16.51 15.82 -4.90
CA LEU A 174 -15.26 16.33 -4.33
C LEU A 174 -15.14 17.86 -4.45
N GLY A 175 -14.80 18.55 -3.35
CA GLY A 175 -14.47 19.98 -3.33
C GLY A 175 -15.40 20.87 -2.50
N SER A 176 -16.63 20.42 -2.20
CA SER A 176 -17.53 21.18 -1.32
C SER A 176 -17.15 20.99 0.15
N PRO A 177 -17.22 22.06 0.98
CA PRO A 177 -17.08 21.95 2.43
C PRO A 177 -18.08 20.96 3.03
N ILE A 178 -17.61 20.05 3.88
CA ILE A 178 -18.43 19.01 4.52
C ILE A 178 -18.58 19.35 6.01
N PRO A 179 -19.80 19.77 6.43
CA PRO A 179 -20.05 20.15 7.82
C PRO A 179 -19.96 18.95 8.74
N ILE A 180 -19.62 19.22 10.00
CA ILE A 180 -19.64 18.26 11.09
C ILE A 180 -21.06 18.22 11.67
N LEU A 181 -21.67 17.04 11.73
CA LEU A 181 -22.98 16.85 12.35
C LEU A 181 -22.91 16.11 13.68
N LEU A 182 -21.81 15.41 13.94
CA LEU A 182 -21.60 14.76 15.22
C LEU A 182 -21.52 15.81 16.34
N GLN A 183 -22.33 15.61 17.38
CA GLN A 183 -22.26 16.40 18.61
C GLN A 183 -21.53 15.61 19.70
N LEU A 184 -20.86 16.32 20.61
CA LEU A 184 -20.06 15.72 21.68
C LEU A 184 -20.89 14.75 22.54
N GLY A 185 -22.10 15.14 22.95
CA GLY A 185 -22.97 14.29 23.78
C GLY A 185 -23.32 12.96 23.11
N VAL A 186 -23.65 13.01 21.82
CA VAL A 186 -23.96 11.81 21.01
C VAL A 186 -22.72 10.93 20.82
N ALA A 187 -21.56 11.55 20.61
CA ALA A 187 -20.29 10.84 20.47
C ALA A 187 -19.92 10.08 21.76
N ILE A 188 -20.08 10.74 22.92
CA ILE A 188 -19.83 10.13 24.23
C ILE A 188 -20.76 8.95 24.45
N GLU A 189 -22.07 9.13 24.23
CA GLU A 189 -23.05 8.05 24.42
C GLU A 189 -22.74 6.84 23.53
N ALA A 190 -22.41 7.08 22.26
CA ALA A 190 -22.09 6.02 21.31
C ALA A 190 -20.79 5.28 21.61
N LEU A 191 -19.83 5.92 22.28
CA LEU A 191 -18.48 5.39 22.54
C LEU A 191 -18.21 5.01 23.99
N LYS A 192 -19.17 5.23 24.89
CA LYS A 192 -19.06 4.96 26.33
C LYS A 192 -18.66 3.52 26.64
N ASP A 193 -19.29 2.55 25.97
CA ASP A 193 -19.06 1.12 26.25
C ASP A 193 -17.79 0.58 25.55
N GLN A 194 -17.24 1.35 24.60
CA GLN A 194 -16.15 0.89 23.74
C GLN A 194 -14.81 1.55 24.04
N THR A 195 -14.81 2.60 24.85
CA THR A 195 -13.61 3.40 25.12
C THR A 195 -13.30 3.33 26.60
N THR A 196 -12.12 2.80 26.93
CA THR A 196 -11.59 2.72 28.31
C THR A 196 -10.99 4.04 28.79
N VAL A 197 -11.28 5.14 28.10
CA VAL A 197 -10.62 6.44 28.28
C VAL A 197 -11.51 7.34 29.15
N GLY A 198 -10.89 8.11 30.05
CA GLY A 198 -11.59 9.04 30.92
C GLY A 198 -12.34 10.13 30.14
N TYR A 199 -13.44 10.62 30.70
CA TYR A 199 -14.30 11.63 30.07
C TYR A 199 -13.54 12.88 29.60
N ALA A 200 -12.62 13.40 30.44
CA ALA A 200 -11.83 14.58 30.11
C ALA A 200 -10.93 14.37 28.89
N VAL A 201 -10.26 13.22 28.81
CA VAL A 201 -9.40 12.87 27.66
C VAL A 201 -10.24 12.71 26.39
N PHE A 202 -11.40 12.04 26.48
CA PHE A 202 -12.31 11.94 25.34
C PHE A 202 -12.76 13.31 24.84
N GLN A 203 -13.12 14.21 25.76
CA GLN A 203 -13.53 15.57 25.43
C GLN A 203 -12.41 16.34 24.71
N SER A 204 -11.17 16.25 25.19
CA SER A 204 -10.00 16.87 24.54
C SER A 204 -9.77 16.33 23.13
N VAL A 205 -9.82 15.01 22.95
CA VAL A 205 -9.69 14.37 21.63
C VAL A 205 -10.80 14.80 20.69
N TYR A 206 -12.05 14.87 21.17
CA TYR A 206 -13.17 15.33 20.36
C TYR A 206 -12.97 16.78 19.90
N HIS A 207 -12.52 17.67 20.79
CA HIS A 207 -12.26 19.06 20.44
C HIS A 207 -11.14 19.18 19.40
N TYR A 208 -10.03 18.46 19.60
CA TYR A 208 -8.94 18.39 18.63
C TYR A 208 -9.44 17.90 17.26
N TRP A 209 -10.13 16.74 17.22
CA TRP A 209 -10.70 16.19 16.00
C TRP A 209 -11.64 17.18 15.30
N LYS A 210 -12.52 17.82 16.07
CA LYS A 210 -13.49 18.78 15.54
C LYS A 210 -12.78 19.98 14.91
N GLU A 211 -11.79 20.55 15.60
CA GLU A 211 -11.01 21.67 15.09
C GLU A 211 -10.24 21.29 13.83
N LYS A 212 -9.58 20.12 13.83
CA LYS A 212 -8.90 19.56 12.66
C LYS A 212 -9.86 19.40 11.49
N ARG A 213 -11.06 18.86 11.72
CA ARG A 213 -12.11 18.70 10.70
C ARG A 213 -12.66 20.02 10.19
N GLU A 214 -12.80 21.02 11.05
CA GLU A 214 -13.21 22.38 10.67
C GLU A 214 -12.13 23.09 9.85
N ARG A 215 -10.84 22.91 10.14
CA ARG A 215 -9.77 23.43 9.27
C ARG A 215 -9.74 22.71 7.91
N TRP A 216 -9.86 21.39 7.92
CA TRP A 216 -9.73 20.55 6.72
C TRP A 216 -10.95 20.62 5.78
N GLN A 217 -12.13 20.94 6.32
CA GLN A 217 -13.40 21.08 5.58
C GLN A 217 -13.85 19.83 4.79
N LYS A 218 -13.23 18.67 5.05
CA LYS A 218 -13.57 17.38 4.45
C LYS A 218 -13.25 16.24 5.43
N PRO A 219 -13.87 15.05 5.28
CA PRO A 219 -13.51 13.87 6.04
C PRO A 219 -12.00 13.58 5.99
N ILE A 220 -11.39 13.25 7.12
CA ILE A 220 -9.96 12.93 7.15
C ILE A 220 -9.73 11.59 6.42
N LEU A 221 -10.58 10.59 6.69
CA LEU A 221 -10.53 9.30 6.03
C LEU A 221 -10.90 9.41 4.54
N ARG A 222 -9.95 9.04 3.67
CA ARG A 222 -10.10 9.14 2.21
C ARG A 222 -11.32 8.41 1.66
N ARG A 223 -11.69 7.27 2.24
CA ARG A 223 -12.86 6.47 1.84
C ARG A 223 -14.19 7.17 2.10
N LEU A 224 -14.23 8.09 3.06
CA LEU A 224 -15.44 8.84 3.44
C LEU A 224 -15.55 10.17 2.70
N GLN A 225 -14.53 10.56 1.95
CA GLN A 225 -14.58 11.72 1.08
C GLN A 225 -15.40 11.41 -0.18
N PRO A 226 -16.17 12.38 -0.68
CA PRO A 226 -16.99 12.21 -1.86
C PRO A 226 -16.11 11.92 -3.09
N PRO A 227 -16.60 11.11 -4.03
CA PRO A 227 -15.85 10.79 -5.23
C PRO A 227 -15.65 12.04 -6.11
N PRO A 228 -14.58 12.06 -6.94
CA PRO A 228 -14.42 13.09 -7.94
C PRO A 228 -15.55 13.04 -8.97
N PRO A 229 -16.01 14.19 -9.49
CA PRO A 229 -17.07 14.22 -10.50
C PRO A 229 -16.63 13.56 -11.80
N VAL A 230 -17.59 13.02 -12.56
CA VAL A 230 -17.32 12.27 -13.81
C VAL A 230 -16.60 13.09 -14.87
N ASN A 231 -16.88 14.39 -14.92
CA ASN A 231 -16.39 15.32 -15.94
C ASN A 231 -15.19 16.15 -15.47
N ASP A 232 -14.65 15.91 -14.28
CA ASP A 232 -13.48 16.66 -13.84
C ASP A 232 -12.24 16.27 -14.67
N THR A 233 -11.49 17.30 -15.07
CA THR A 233 -10.37 17.22 -16.02
C THR A 233 -9.02 17.09 -15.29
N ASN A 234 -9.01 17.23 -13.96
CA ASN A 234 -7.79 17.13 -13.17
C ASN A 234 -7.16 15.72 -13.29
N PRO A 235 -5.90 15.61 -13.74
CA PRO A 235 -5.22 14.32 -13.91
C PRO A 235 -4.95 13.59 -12.58
N TYR A 236 -4.91 14.31 -11.46
CA TYR A 236 -4.70 13.71 -10.13
C TYR A 236 -5.95 13.03 -9.55
N ASN A 237 -7.12 13.28 -10.15
CA ASN A 237 -8.39 12.73 -9.68
C ASN A 237 -8.77 11.49 -10.50
N VAL A 238 -8.65 10.32 -9.88
CA VAL A 238 -8.89 8.99 -10.47
C VAL A 238 -10.16 8.33 -9.91
N PHE A 239 -10.55 7.17 -10.49
CA PHE A 239 -11.69 6.34 -10.05
C PHE A 239 -13.05 7.06 -9.99
N ARG A 240 -13.31 7.96 -10.94
CA ARG A 240 -14.59 8.67 -11.10
C ARG A 240 -15.75 7.68 -11.27
N PRO A 241 -16.78 7.68 -10.41
CA PRO A 241 -17.94 6.80 -10.58
C PRO A 241 -18.74 7.20 -11.82
N ARG A 242 -18.60 6.44 -12.91
CA ARG A 242 -19.33 6.70 -14.18
C ARG A 242 -20.74 6.14 -14.16
N GLU A 243 -20.99 5.15 -13.31
CA GLU A 243 -22.32 4.60 -13.09
C GLU A 243 -23.12 5.61 -12.28
N LYS A 244 -24.22 6.11 -12.85
CA LYS A 244 -25.18 6.90 -12.08
C LYS A 244 -25.68 5.98 -10.96
N ALA A 245 -25.47 6.35 -9.69
CA ALA A 245 -25.95 5.60 -8.53
C ALA A 245 -27.45 5.25 -8.59
N HIS A 246 -28.21 5.98 -9.43
CA HIS A 246 -29.64 5.76 -9.71
C HIS A 246 -29.94 5.21 -11.12
N ARG A 247 -29.00 4.55 -11.78
CA ARG A 247 -29.31 3.60 -12.85
C ARG A 247 -29.00 2.21 -12.34
N LEU A 248 -29.85 1.75 -11.42
CA LEU A 248 -30.23 0.34 -11.43
C LEU A 248 -30.43 -0.01 -12.91
N HIS A 249 -29.73 -1.03 -13.39
CA HIS A 249 -29.73 -1.42 -14.79
C HIS A 249 -31.11 -2.00 -15.17
N THR A 250 -32.15 -1.15 -15.19
CA THR A 250 -33.55 -1.56 -15.21
C THR A 250 -34.00 -2.03 -16.57
N ARG A 251 -33.31 -1.71 -17.67
CA ARG A 251 -33.76 -2.18 -19.00
C ARG A 251 -33.50 -3.67 -19.29
N ARG A 252 -32.58 -4.33 -18.56
CA ARG A 252 -32.45 -5.80 -18.57
C ARG A 252 -32.88 -6.47 -17.25
N MET A 253 -32.98 -5.72 -16.16
CA MET A 253 -33.57 -6.22 -14.90
C MET A 253 -35.10 -6.15 -14.84
N GLN A 254 -35.78 -5.37 -15.69
CA GLN A 254 -37.26 -5.41 -15.77
C GLN A 254 -37.82 -6.75 -16.27
N ARG A 255 -36.95 -7.67 -16.74
CA ARG A 255 -37.32 -9.05 -17.07
C ARG A 255 -36.74 -10.11 -16.12
N ARG A 256 -36.24 -9.70 -14.94
CA ARG A 256 -36.10 -10.58 -13.79
C ARG A 256 -37.24 -10.25 -12.84
N GLU A 257 -38.40 -10.80 -13.15
CA GLU A 257 -39.51 -10.83 -12.21
C GLU A 257 -39.03 -11.39 -10.87
N ASN A 258 -39.66 -10.97 -9.78
CA ASN A 258 -39.50 -11.57 -8.46
C ASN A 258 -39.96 -13.03 -8.53
N ASN A 259 -39.06 -13.90 -8.98
CA ASN A 259 -39.34 -15.27 -9.33
C ASN A 259 -39.34 -16.12 -8.06
N VAL A 260 -40.43 -16.83 -7.80
CA VAL A 260 -40.56 -17.76 -6.67
C VAL A 260 -39.36 -18.71 -6.60
N GLN A 261 -38.83 -19.15 -7.75
CA GLN A 261 -37.64 -20.03 -7.81
C GLN A 261 -36.36 -19.35 -7.31
N SER A 262 -36.13 -18.06 -7.55
CA SER A 262 -34.95 -17.35 -7.02
C SER A 262 -35.09 -17.10 -5.52
N PHE A 263 -36.32 -16.82 -5.05
CA PHE A 263 -36.61 -16.71 -3.63
C PHE A 263 -36.40 -18.04 -2.88
N GLU A 264 -36.86 -19.16 -3.44
CA GLU A 264 -36.61 -20.50 -2.88
C GLU A 264 -35.13 -20.83 -2.83
N LYS A 265 -34.37 -20.51 -3.89
CA LYS A 265 -32.90 -20.65 -3.91
C LYS A 265 -32.25 -19.79 -2.82
N LEU A 266 -32.71 -18.55 -2.60
CA LEU A 266 -32.22 -17.71 -1.51
C LEU A 266 -32.54 -18.29 -0.12
N ARG A 267 -33.74 -18.87 0.08
CA ARG A 267 -34.06 -19.59 1.31
C ARG A 267 -33.14 -20.79 1.51
N GLN A 268 -32.84 -21.55 0.45
CA GLN A 268 -31.91 -22.67 0.53
C GLN A 268 -30.49 -22.21 0.87
N VAL A 269 -29.99 -21.14 0.22
CA VAL A 269 -28.68 -20.55 0.55
C VAL A 269 -28.64 -20.11 2.01
N ARG A 270 -29.69 -19.45 2.50
CA ARG A 270 -29.78 -19.06 3.91
C ARG A 270 -29.67 -20.27 4.84
N ARG A 271 -30.45 -21.34 4.61
CA ARG A 271 -30.36 -22.57 5.41
C ARG A 271 -28.97 -23.18 5.38
N ASN A 272 -28.33 -23.24 4.20
CA ASN A 272 -26.99 -23.80 4.05
C ASN A 272 -25.94 -22.94 4.80
N LEU A 273 -26.07 -21.61 4.77
CA LEU A 273 -25.20 -20.69 5.50
C LEU A 273 -25.43 -20.78 7.02
N ASP A 274 -26.68 -20.94 7.47
CA ASP A 274 -27.00 -21.15 8.88
C ASP A 274 -26.38 -22.47 9.38
N GLN A 275 -26.47 -23.55 8.60
CA GLN A 275 -25.80 -24.83 8.89
C GLN A 275 -24.27 -24.68 8.95
N ALA A 276 -23.66 -24.00 7.97
CA ALA A 276 -22.23 -23.75 7.96
C ALA A 276 -21.79 -22.90 9.17
N LYS A 277 -22.59 -21.91 9.56
CA LYS A 277 -22.36 -21.08 10.74
C LYS A 277 -22.36 -21.93 12.01
N SER A 278 -23.35 -22.80 12.21
CA SER A 278 -23.40 -23.68 13.38
C SER A 278 -22.19 -24.62 13.49
N ILE A 279 -21.72 -25.17 12.36
CA ILE A 279 -20.50 -26.00 12.33
C ILE A 279 -19.28 -25.17 12.74
N LEU A 280 -19.13 -23.95 12.21
CA LEU A 280 -18.03 -23.04 12.56
C LEU A 280 -18.05 -22.65 14.05
N GLU A 281 -19.22 -22.32 14.60
CA GLU A 281 -19.38 -22.00 16.03
C GLU A 281 -18.98 -23.18 16.93
N ALA A 282 -19.39 -24.41 16.57
CA ALA A 282 -19.00 -25.62 17.29
C ALA A 282 -17.47 -25.85 17.25
N LEU A 283 -16.83 -25.64 16.09
CA LEU A 283 -15.38 -25.74 15.94
C LEU A 283 -14.64 -24.68 16.78
N ILE A 284 -15.13 -23.44 16.79
CA ILE A 284 -14.57 -22.36 17.61
C ILE A 284 -14.67 -22.73 19.10
N LYS A 285 -15.84 -23.20 19.56
CA LYS A 285 -16.05 -23.62 20.96
C LYS A 285 -15.12 -24.77 21.35
N ARG A 286 -14.95 -25.77 20.47
CA ARG A 286 -14.02 -26.89 20.67
C ARG A 286 -12.58 -26.39 20.83
N ARG A 287 -12.08 -25.56 19.91
CA ARG A 287 -10.72 -25.02 19.98
C ARG A 287 -10.48 -24.16 21.21
N LYS A 288 -11.47 -23.35 21.62
CA LYS A 288 -11.39 -22.57 22.87
C LYS A 288 -11.26 -23.48 24.09
N LYS A 289 -11.99 -24.60 24.14
CA LYS A 289 -11.89 -25.59 25.22
C LYS A 289 -10.51 -26.25 25.24
N GLU A 290 -10.01 -26.72 24.10
CA GLU A 290 -8.67 -27.34 23.99
C GLU A 290 -7.56 -26.39 24.47
N ARG A 291 -7.59 -25.11 24.04
CA ARG A 291 -6.65 -24.08 24.51
C ARG A 291 -6.73 -23.83 26.02
N GLY A 292 -7.93 -23.87 26.61
CA GLY A 292 -8.13 -23.69 28.04
C GLY A 292 -7.65 -24.87 28.91
N HIS A 293 -7.56 -26.09 28.35
CA HIS A 293 -7.06 -27.27 29.08
C HIS A 293 -5.53 -27.44 28.95
N GLY A 294 -4.91 -26.91 27.90
CA GLY A 294 -3.46 -27.01 27.66
C GLY A 294 -2.58 -25.99 28.41
N GLY A 295 -3.17 -25.04 29.17
CA GLY A 295 -2.44 -24.02 29.94
C GLY A 295 -2.35 -24.30 31.44
N GLY A 296 -2.72 -25.51 31.89
CA GLY A 296 -2.75 -25.92 33.30
C GLY A 296 -1.78 -27.05 33.65
N SER A 297 -0.67 -27.18 32.92
CA SER A 297 0.41 -28.13 33.23
C SER A 297 1.76 -27.41 33.25
#